data_AF-A0A376EKQ8-F1
#
_entry.id   AF-A0A376EKQ8-F1
#
_cell.length_a   1.000
_cell.length_b   1.000
_cell.length_c   1.000
_cell.angle_alpha   90.00
_cell.angle_beta   90.00
_cell.angle_gamma   90.00
#
_symmetry.space_group_name_H-M   'P 1'
#
loop_
_entity.id
_entity.type
_entity.pdbx_description
1 polymer ?
#
loop_
_entity_poly.entity_id
_entity_poly.type
_entity_poly.pdbx_seq_one_letter_code
_entity_poly.pdbx_strand_id
1 'polypeptide(L)'
;MNNILNFELSKILTPRFYLVFAIITIICIILNVEIMVNDDTYVYFNYAKNFVNGNYFAYDSRKIPSEGFTSLIYLLLLIPFEYIKFPLPVAGFLSTPLL
;
A
#
# COMPACT_ATOMS: atom_id res chain seq x y z
N MET A 1 18.55 -12.28 13.11
CA MET A 1 17.82 -11.43 12.14
C MET A 1 16.67 -10.64 12.78
N ASN A 2 15.93 -11.20 13.74
CA ASN A 2 14.81 -10.51 14.42
C ASN A 2 15.21 -9.24 15.22
N ASN A 3 16.38 -9.20 15.85
CA ASN A 3 16.73 -8.07 16.74
C ASN A 3 17.05 -6.77 15.99
N ILE A 4 17.61 -6.86 14.78
CA ILE A 4 17.93 -5.68 13.96
C ILE A 4 16.65 -5.10 13.36
N LEU A 5 15.76 -5.96 12.88
CA LEU A 5 14.45 -5.54 12.36
C LEU A 5 13.62 -4.85 13.46
N ASN A 6 13.57 -5.43 14.65
CA ASN A 6 12.84 -4.87 15.80
C ASN A 6 13.42 -3.51 16.25
N PHE A 7 14.73 -3.32 16.13
CA PHE A 7 15.40 -2.06 16.46
C PHE A 7 15.11 -0.95 15.45
N GLU A 8 15.07 -1.26 14.15
CA GLU A 8 14.71 -0.29 13.12
C GLU A 8 13.20 0.04 13.16
N LEU A 9 12.35 -0.95 13.43
CA LEU A 9 10.91 -0.74 13.58
C LEU A 9 10.58 0.13 14.80
N SER A 10 11.29 -0.01 15.92
CA SER A 10 11.02 0.81 17.12
C SER A 10 11.36 2.30 16.95
N LYS A 11 12.28 2.63 16.03
CA LYS A 11 12.56 4.03 15.64
C LYS A 11 11.43 4.66 14.84
N ILE A 12 10.66 3.87 14.10
CA ILE A 12 9.55 4.32 13.25
C ILE A 12 8.23 4.30 14.03
N LEU A 13 7.99 3.24 14.80
CA LEU A 13 6.79 3.01 15.63
C LEU A 13 6.81 3.83 16.93
N THR A 14 7.09 5.13 16.79
CA THR A 14 7.09 6.07 17.91
C THR A 14 5.65 6.47 18.27
N PRO A 15 5.40 6.98 19.49
CA PRO A 15 4.09 7.53 19.86
C PRO A 15 3.56 8.59 18.88
N ARG A 16 4.47 9.35 18.25
CA ARG A 16 4.14 10.36 17.23
C ARG A 16 3.61 9.71 15.95
N PHE A 17 4.17 8.57 15.55
CA PHE A 17 3.68 7.81 14.40
C PHE A 17 2.24 7.33 14.62
N TYR A 18 1.96 6.75 15.78
CA TYR A 18 0.60 6.31 16.13
C TYR A 18 -0.39 7.49 16.21
N LEU A 19 0.05 8.65 16.70
CA LEU A 19 -0.76 9.87 16.73
C LEU A 19 -1.13 10.34 15.32
N VAL A 20 -0.16 10.42 14.42
CA VAL A 20 -0.38 10.83 13.02
C VAL A 20 -1.32 9.84 12.34
N PHE A 21 -1.12 8.53 12.56
CA PHE A 21 -1.99 7.49 12.03
C PHE A 21 -3.43 7.59 12.55
N ALA A 22 -3.61 7.86 13.85
CA ALA A 22 -4.92 8.07 14.46
C ALA A 22 -5.63 9.31 13.92
N ILE A 23 -4.90 10.42 13.72
CA ILE A 23 -5.44 11.65 13.14
C ILE A 23 -5.94 11.41 11.70
N ILE A 24 -5.11 10.76 10.87
CA ILE A 24 -5.49 10.41 9.50
C ILE A 24 -6.75 9.54 9.50
N THR A 25 -6.81 8.53 10.37
CA THR A 25 -7.98 7.65 10.50
C THR A 25 -9.24 8.42 10.92
N ILE A 26 -9.14 9.33 11.88
CA ILE A 26 -10.27 10.16 12.34
C ILE A 26 -10.75 11.09 11.22
N ILE A 27 -9.84 11.72 10.48
CA ILE A 27 -10.18 12.56 9.33
C ILE A 27 -10.94 11.74 8.27
N CYS A 28 -10.46 10.55 7.95
CA CYS A 28 -11.12 9.65 7.02
C CYS A 28 -12.55 9.28 7.46
N ILE A 29 -12.77 9.04 8.75
CA ILE A 29 -14.10 8.75 9.32
C ILE A 29 -15.01 9.98 9.23
N ILE A 30 -14.51 11.17 9.61
CA ILE A 30 -15.28 12.43 9.60
C ILE A 30 -15.72 12.79 8.18
N LEU A 31 -14.86 12.56 7.19
CA LEU A 31 -15.12 12.92 5.80
C LEU A 31 -16.05 11.94 5.07
N ASN A 32 -16.59 10.90 5.76
CA ASN A 32 -17.43 9.87 5.13
C ASN A 32 -16.83 9.36 3.82
N VAL A 33 -15.52 9.10 3.82
CA VAL A 33 -14.84 8.56 2.64
C VAL A 33 -15.45 7.19 2.34
N GLU A 34 -16.23 7.10 1.26
CA GLU A 34 -16.83 5.84 0.85
C GLU A 34 -15.73 4.85 0.46
N ILE A 35 -15.77 3.68 1.09
CA ILE A 35 -14.79 2.62 0.92
C ILE A 35 -15.13 1.90 -0.40
N MET A 36 -14.60 2.38 -1.52
CA MET A 36 -14.67 1.66 -2.79
C MET A 36 -13.41 0.83 -2.99
N VAL A 37 -13.44 -0.41 -2.50
CA VAL A 37 -12.51 -1.46 -2.94
C VAL A 37 -13.08 -2.03 -4.24
N ASN A 38 -12.66 -1.50 -5.38
CA ASN A 38 -13.06 -2.06 -6.68
C ASN A 38 -12.12 -3.20 -7.10
N ASP A 39 -12.54 -4.03 -8.06
CA ASP A 39 -11.73 -5.12 -8.59
C ASP A 39 -10.36 -4.64 -9.10
N ASP A 40 -10.30 -3.46 -9.70
CA ASP A 40 -9.05 -2.87 -10.21
C ASP A 40 -8.02 -2.66 -9.09
N THR A 41 -8.46 -2.27 -7.90
CA THR A 41 -7.58 -2.03 -6.74
C THR A 41 -6.83 -3.29 -6.33
N TYR A 42 -7.49 -4.46 -6.39
CA TYR A 42 -6.83 -5.74 -6.13
C TYR A 42 -5.78 -6.10 -7.18
N VAL A 43 -5.97 -5.67 -8.44
CA VAL A 43 -4.97 -5.82 -9.50
C VAL A 43 -3.69 -5.05 -9.13
N TYR A 44 -3.83 -3.82 -8.60
CA TYR A 44 -2.67 -3.06 -8.11
C TYR A 44 -1.95 -3.70 -6.94
N PHE A 45 -2.66 -4.40 -6.06
CA PHE A 45 -2.02 -5.11 -4.96
C PHE A 45 -1.10 -6.22 -5.49
N ASN A 46 -1.53 -6.93 -6.53
CA ASN A 46 -0.68 -7.94 -7.17
C ASN A 46 0.53 -7.32 -7.85
N TYR A 47 0.37 -6.20 -8.56
CA TYR A 47 1.51 -5.47 -9.13
C TYR A 47 2.48 -4.98 -8.05
N ALA A 48 2.00 -4.41 -6.94
CA ALA A 48 2.86 -3.94 -5.84
C ALA A 48 3.66 -5.11 -5.23
N LYS A 49 3.02 -6.26 -5.01
CA LYS A 49 3.68 -7.49 -4.54
C LYS A 49 4.75 -7.98 -5.53
N ASN A 50 4.40 -8.05 -6.80
CA ASN A 50 5.32 -8.50 -7.84
C ASN A 50 6.50 -7.55 -8.01
N PHE A 51 6.27 -6.25 -7.88
CA PHE A 51 7.34 -5.25 -7.93
C PHE A 51 8.35 -5.45 -6.80
N VAL A 52 7.87 -5.59 -5.56
CA VAL A 52 8.74 -5.85 -4.40
C VAL A 52 9.45 -7.20 -4.50
N ASN A 53 8.85 -8.19 -5.16
CA ASN A 53 9.45 -9.50 -5.40
C ASN A 53 10.39 -9.56 -6.62
N GLY A 54 10.65 -8.43 -7.31
CA GLY A 54 11.56 -8.37 -8.46
C GLY A 54 10.96 -8.82 -9.80
N ASN A 55 9.65 -9.04 -9.86
CA ASN A 55 8.90 -9.33 -11.08
C ASN A 55 8.33 -8.06 -11.76
N TYR A 56 8.59 -6.87 -11.17
CA TYR A 56 8.22 -5.56 -11.69
C TYR A 56 6.72 -5.44 -12.04
N PHE A 57 6.38 -5.07 -13.28
CA PHE A 57 5.02 -4.87 -13.77
C PHE A 57 4.32 -6.15 -14.23
N ALA A 58 4.77 -7.32 -13.76
CA ALA A 58 4.04 -8.55 -13.99
C ALA A 58 2.75 -8.58 -13.18
N TYR A 59 1.64 -8.99 -13.80
CA TYR A 59 0.36 -9.17 -13.12
C TYR A 59 0.36 -10.38 -12.18
N ASP A 60 1.11 -11.42 -12.57
CA ASP A 60 1.16 -12.72 -11.90
C ASP A 60 2.63 -13.13 -11.69
N SER A 61 2.87 -13.90 -10.62
CA SER A 61 4.06 -14.72 -10.36
C SER A 61 4.62 -15.48 -11.57
N ARG A 62 3.78 -15.82 -12.56
CA ARG A 62 4.18 -16.41 -13.86
C ARG A 62 4.96 -15.44 -14.77
N LYS A 63 5.20 -14.19 -14.34
CA LYS A 63 5.92 -13.14 -15.09
C LYS A 63 5.25 -12.76 -16.42
N ILE A 64 3.95 -12.98 -16.54
CA ILE A 64 3.20 -12.58 -17.71
C ILE A 64 3.02 -11.05 -17.64
N PRO A 65 3.57 -10.29 -18.60
CA PRO A 65 3.31 -8.85 -18.69
C PRO A 65 1.82 -8.67 -18.97
N SER A 66 1.19 -7.74 -18.26
CA SER A 66 -0.24 -7.44 -18.44
C SER A 66 -0.40 -6.01 -18.92
N GLU A 67 -1.16 -5.87 -20.00
CA GLU A 67 -1.51 -4.61 -20.64
C GLU A 67 -2.69 -3.97 -19.88
N GLY A 68 -2.47 -3.47 -18.67
CA GLY A 68 -3.60 -2.99 -17.88
C GLY A 68 -3.26 -2.32 -16.56
N PHE A 69 -2.29 -1.41 -16.53
CA PHE A 69 -2.23 -0.45 -15.43
C PHE A 69 -3.03 0.80 -15.81
N THR A 70 -4.15 1.02 -15.13
CA THR A 70 -4.98 2.24 -15.27
C THR A 70 -4.24 3.49 -14.78
N SER A 71 -3.32 3.36 -13.80
CA SER A 71 -2.59 4.46 -13.16
C SER A 71 -1.25 4.00 -12.59
N LEU A 72 -0.15 4.40 -13.25
CA LEU A 72 1.21 4.13 -12.77
C LEU A 72 1.50 4.82 -11.42
N ILE A 73 0.94 6.02 -11.21
CA ILE A 73 1.13 6.79 -9.98
C ILE A 73 0.57 6.03 -8.78
N TYR A 74 -0.63 5.45 -8.93
CA TYR A 74 -1.26 4.67 -7.86
C TYR A 74 -0.43 3.43 -7.50
N LEU A 75 0.13 2.74 -8.50
CA LEU A 75 1.07 1.63 -8.26
C LEU A 75 2.32 2.08 -7.49
N LEU A 76 2.94 3.20 -7.88
CA LEU A 76 4.13 3.74 -7.22
C LEU A 76 3.87 4.12 -5.76
N LEU A 77 2.65 4.54 -5.42
CA LEU A 77 2.26 4.80 -4.03
C LEU A 77 2.12 3.52 -3.20
N LEU A 78 1.65 2.42 -3.79
CA LEU A 78 1.44 1.15 -3.10
C LEU A 78 2.74 0.36 -2.85
N ILE A 79 3.73 0.48 -3.72
CA ILE A 79 5.02 -0.22 -3.60
C ILE A 79 5.72 0.00 -2.25
N PRO A 80 5.91 1.24 -1.73
CA PRO A 80 6.56 1.44 -0.43
C PRO A 80 5.77 0.81 0.72
N PHE A 81 4.43 0.78 0.66
CA PHE A 81 3.61 0.11 1.68
C PHE A 81 3.79 -1.41 1.65
N GLU A 82 3.80 -2.03 0.47
CA GLU A 82 4.08 -3.46 0.35
C GLU A 82 5.53 -3.80 0.74
N TYR A 83 6.48 -2.90 0.45
CA TYR A 83 7.89 -3.07 0.83
C TYR A 83 8.07 -3.20 2.34
N ILE A 84 7.33 -2.40 3.12
CA ILE A 84 7.31 -2.49 4.59
C ILE A 84 6.29 -3.50 5.13
N LYS A 85 5.66 -4.31 4.26
CA LYS A 85 4.62 -5.29 4.60
C LYS A 85 3.41 -4.69 5.33
N PHE A 86 3.10 -3.44 5.02
CA PHE A 86 1.88 -2.80 5.48
C PHE A 86 0.67 -3.37 4.71
N PRO A 87 -0.50 -3.57 5.34
CA PRO A 87 -1.66 -4.14 4.67
C PRO A 87 -2.08 -3.33 3.44
N LEU A 88 -1.89 -3.92 2.26
CA LEU A 88 -2.21 -3.30 0.97
C LEU A 88 -3.67 -2.80 0.84
N PRO A 89 -4.70 -3.48 1.36
CA PRO A 89 -6.06 -2.94 1.37
C PRO A 89 -6.15 -1.57 2.07
N VAL A 90 -5.40 -1.38 3.15
CA VAL A 90 -5.35 -0.12 3.90
C VAL A 90 -4.50 0.92 3.16
N ALA A 91 -3.38 0.50 2.57
CA ALA A 91 -2.56 1.39 1.72
C ALA A 91 -3.32 1.88 0.48
N GLY A 92 -4.09 0.99 -0.15
CA GLY A 92 -4.91 1.29 -1.32
C GLY A 92 -5.94 2.35 -1.03
N PHE A 93 -6.60 2.25 0.13
CA PHE A 93 -7.51 3.26 0.67
C PHE A 93 -6.84 4.63 0.89
N LEU A 94 -5.64 4.65 1.47
CA LEU A 94 -4.91 5.91 1.70
C LEU A 94 -4.40 6.56 0.40
N SER A 95 -4.27 5.76 -0.66
CA SER A 95 -3.64 6.17 -1.92
C SER A 95 -4.65 6.51 -3.02
N THR A 96 -5.95 6.21 -2.84
CA THR A 96 -6.98 6.50 -3.84
C THR A 96 -7.24 8.01 -3.89
N PRO A 97 -7.07 8.67 -5.05
CA PRO A 97 -7.46 10.05 -5.20
C PRO A 97 -9.00 10.15 -5.09
N LEU A 98 -9.47 11.09 -4.27
CA LEU A 98 -10.88 11.49 -4.20
C LEU A 98 -11.32 11.95 -5.60
N LEU A 99 -12.14 11.15 -6.28
CA LEU A 99 -12.94 11.55 -7.44
C LEU A 99 -14.40 11.60 -7.02
#